data_AF-A0A8S0FJF4-F1
#
_entry.id   AF-A0A8S0FJF4-F1
#
_cell.length_a   1.000
_cell.length_b   1.000
_cell.length_c   1.000
_cell.angle_alpha   90.00
_cell.angle_beta   90.00
_cell.angle_gamma   90.00
#
_symmetry.space_group_name_H-M   'P 1'
#
loop_
_entity.id
_entity.type
_entity.pdbx_description
1 polymer ?
#
loop_
_entity_poly.entity_id
_entity_poly.type
_entity_poly.pdbx_seq_one_letter_code
_entity_poly.pdbx_strand_id
1 'polypeptide(L)'
;MGFGRFGQVIGRLLMANKMRITVLERDISAVNLMRKYGYKVYYGDATQVDLLRSAGAEAAESIVITCNEPEDTMKLVEICQQHFPHLHILARARGRVEAHELLQAGVTQFSRETFSSALELGRKTLVTLGMHPHQAQRAQLHFRRLDMRMLRELIPMHADTVQISESRQGSPTRTGRDFPA
;
A
#
# COMPACT_ATOMS: atom_id res chain seq x y z
N MET A 1 0.83 -11.47 2.75
CA MET A 1 -0.57 -11.52 2.25
C MET A 1 -0.63 -10.79 0.92
N GLY A 2 -1.08 -11.49 -0.12
CA GLY A 2 -0.99 -11.02 -1.51
C GLY A 2 0.42 -11.21 -2.08
N PHE A 3 0.51 -11.81 -3.25
CA PHE A 3 1.78 -12.05 -3.96
C PHE A 3 1.73 -11.56 -5.41
N GLY A 4 1.14 -10.38 -5.60
CA GLY A 4 1.24 -9.62 -6.84
C GLY A 4 2.61 -8.98 -7.03
N ARG A 5 2.70 -7.99 -7.93
CA ARG A 5 3.97 -7.30 -8.29
C ARG A 5 4.76 -6.80 -7.08
N PHE A 6 4.08 -6.23 -6.09
CA PHE A 6 4.72 -5.70 -4.88
C PHE A 6 5.23 -6.81 -3.95
N GLY A 7 4.36 -7.77 -3.62
CA GLY A 7 4.68 -8.92 -2.76
C GLY A 7 5.78 -9.83 -3.36
N GLN A 8 5.82 -10.01 -4.68
CA GLN A 8 6.85 -10.79 -5.36
C GLN A 8 8.26 -10.20 -5.19
N VAL A 9 8.40 -8.87 -5.26
CA VAL A 9 9.69 -8.20 -5.05
C VAL A 9 10.18 -8.42 -3.61
N ILE A 10 9.28 -8.28 -2.63
CA ILE A 10 9.59 -8.53 -1.21
C ILE A 10 9.95 -10.00 -0.98
N GLY A 11 9.14 -10.92 -1.49
CA GLY A 11 9.37 -12.36 -1.34
C GLY A 11 10.72 -12.79 -1.92
N ARG A 12 11.05 -12.31 -3.12
CA ARG A 12 12.38 -12.56 -3.73
C ARG A 12 13.52 -11.99 -2.91
N LEU A 13 13.39 -10.77 -2.40
CA LEU A 13 14.41 -10.14 -1.57
C LEU A 13 14.65 -10.95 -0.28
N LEU A 14 13.58 -11.37 0.41
CA LEU A 14 13.68 -12.16 1.63
C LEU A 14 14.27 -13.55 1.37
N MET A 15 13.85 -14.23 0.31
CA MET A 15 14.38 -15.54 -0.08
C MET A 15 15.86 -15.47 -0.44
N ALA A 16 16.30 -14.42 -1.15
CA ALA A 16 17.72 -14.21 -1.46
C ALA A 16 18.59 -14.08 -0.19
N ASN A 17 17.98 -13.65 0.92
CA ASN A 17 18.60 -13.55 2.23
C ASN A 17 18.28 -14.75 3.14
N LYS A 18 17.85 -15.88 2.56
CA LYS A 18 17.58 -17.16 3.25
C LYS A 18 16.51 -17.07 4.35
N MET A 19 15.63 -16.08 4.27
CA MET A 19 14.50 -15.97 5.20
C MET A 19 13.40 -16.96 4.80
N ARG A 20 12.87 -17.70 5.76
CA ARG A 20 11.73 -18.59 5.56
C ARG A 20 10.46 -17.74 5.47
N ILE A 21 9.72 -17.86 4.38
CA ILE A 21 8.47 -17.14 4.17
C ILE A 21 7.33 -18.09 3.84
N THR A 22 6.16 -17.78 4.37
CA THR A 22 4.89 -18.39 3.98
C THR A 22 4.07 -17.35 3.22
N VAL A 23 3.53 -17.73 2.06
CA VAL A 23 2.69 -16.87 1.24
C VAL A 23 1.23 -17.33 1.34
N LEU A 24 0.32 -16.37 1.49
CA LEU A 24 -1.12 -16.60 1.35
C LEU A 24 -1.62 -15.88 0.10
N GLU A 25 -2.31 -16.63 -0.75
CA GLU A 25 -2.78 -16.15 -2.06
C GLU A 25 -4.17 -16.71 -2.38
N ARG A 26 -5.01 -15.88 -2.98
CA ARG A 26 -6.38 -16.22 -3.38
C ARG A 26 -6.49 -16.67 -4.85
N ASP A 27 -5.47 -16.43 -5.68
CA ASP A 27 -5.41 -16.91 -7.06
C ASP A 27 -4.69 -18.26 -7.17
N ILE A 28 -5.44 -19.32 -7.56
CA ILE A 28 -4.93 -20.68 -7.77
C ILE A 28 -3.79 -20.71 -8.80
N SER A 29 -3.89 -19.92 -9.86
CA SER A 29 -2.89 -19.90 -10.94
C SER A 29 -1.55 -19.38 -10.40
N ALA A 30 -1.60 -18.32 -9.59
CA ALA A 30 -0.44 -17.77 -8.91
C ALA A 30 0.14 -18.75 -7.88
N VAL A 31 -0.69 -19.47 -7.12
CA VAL A 31 -0.26 -20.50 -6.15
C VAL A 31 0.57 -21.58 -6.82
N ASN A 32 0.09 -22.14 -7.93
CA ASN A 32 0.80 -23.21 -8.64
C ASN A 32 2.16 -22.76 -9.14
N LEU A 33 2.24 -21.53 -9.66
CA LEU A 33 3.50 -20.95 -10.12
C LEU A 33 4.48 -20.75 -8.95
N MET A 34 4.02 -20.19 -7.83
CA MET A 34 4.86 -19.95 -6.66
C MET A 34 5.39 -21.23 -6.03
N ARG A 35 4.58 -22.29 -5.96
CA ARG A 35 5.04 -23.60 -5.46
C ARG A 35 6.17 -24.16 -6.31
N LYS A 36 6.13 -23.99 -7.64
CA LYS A 36 7.23 -24.36 -8.54
C LYS A 36 8.52 -23.59 -8.26
N TYR A 37 8.42 -22.35 -7.79
CA TYR A 37 9.56 -21.53 -7.36
C TYR A 37 9.98 -21.78 -5.90
N GLY A 38 9.45 -22.82 -5.25
CA GLY A 38 9.87 -23.25 -3.91
C GLY A 38 9.25 -22.47 -2.75
N TYR A 39 8.23 -21.64 -3.00
CA TYR A 39 7.51 -20.96 -1.91
C TYR A 39 6.58 -21.94 -1.18
N LYS A 40 6.51 -21.83 0.15
CA LYS A 40 5.42 -22.43 0.93
C LYS A 40 4.17 -21.56 0.76
N VAL A 41 3.15 -22.08 0.09
CA VAL A 41 1.95 -21.29 -0.26
C VAL A 41 0.67 -21.95 0.24
N TYR A 42 -0.14 -21.16 0.95
CA TYR A 42 -1.49 -21.49 1.36
C TYR A 42 -2.48 -20.77 0.44
N TYR A 43 -3.42 -21.53 -0.08
CA TYR A 43 -4.50 -21.01 -0.90
C TYR A 43 -5.70 -20.69 -0.03
N GLY A 44 -6.26 -19.49 -0.18
CA GLY A 44 -7.53 -19.13 0.47
C GLY A 44 -7.64 -17.67 0.86
N ASP A 45 -8.76 -17.34 1.50
CA ASP A 45 -9.03 -15.99 1.95
C ASP A 45 -8.23 -15.68 3.23
N ALA A 46 -7.32 -14.73 3.07
CA ALA A 46 -6.54 -14.04 4.08
C ALA A 46 -7.32 -13.64 5.35
N THR A 47 -8.61 -13.32 5.23
CA THR A 47 -9.45 -12.85 6.34
C THR A 47 -9.92 -13.99 7.25
N GLN A 48 -9.68 -15.25 6.87
CA GLN A 48 -9.97 -16.41 7.71
C GLN A 48 -8.84 -16.63 8.72
N VAL A 49 -9.14 -16.44 10.01
CA VAL A 49 -8.17 -16.56 11.10
C VAL A 49 -7.51 -17.95 11.13
N ASP A 50 -8.28 -19.02 10.88
CA ASP A 50 -7.74 -20.38 10.89
C ASP A 50 -6.76 -20.64 9.74
N LEU A 51 -6.93 -19.95 8.60
CA LEU A 51 -5.96 -19.99 7.51
C LEU A 51 -4.66 -19.29 7.92
N LEU A 52 -4.75 -18.14 8.60
CA LEU A 52 -3.58 -17.43 9.15
C LEU A 52 -2.83 -18.31 10.17
N ARG A 53 -3.55 -18.96 11.09
CA ARG A 53 -2.96 -19.93 12.04
C ARG A 53 -2.26 -21.07 11.32
N SER A 54 -2.95 -21.68 10.34
CA SER A 54 -2.39 -22.78 9.54
C SER A 54 -1.14 -22.37 8.76
N ALA A 55 -1.07 -21.11 8.33
CA ALA A 55 0.09 -20.52 7.67
C ALA A 55 1.26 -20.21 8.62
N GLY A 56 1.04 -20.33 9.93
CA GLY A 56 2.05 -20.12 10.98
C GLY A 56 2.03 -18.73 11.60
N ALA A 57 0.93 -17.98 11.49
CA ALA A 57 0.83 -16.64 12.07
C ALA A 57 1.06 -16.60 13.59
N GLU A 58 0.83 -17.70 14.32
CA GLU A 58 1.09 -17.79 15.77
C GLU A 58 2.58 -17.83 16.15
N ALA A 59 3.44 -18.24 15.22
CA ALA A 59 4.88 -18.38 15.45
C ALA A 59 5.71 -17.44 14.56
N ALA A 60 5.05 -16.66 13.70
CA ALA A 60 5.74 -15.70 12.84
C ALA A 60 6.15 -14.47 13.65
N GLU A 61 7.25 -13.84 13.24
CA GLU A 61 7.70 -12.58 13.85
C GLU A 61 7.05 -11.36 13.18
N SER A 62 6.65 -11.50 11.91
CA SER A 62 6.16 -10.39 11.12
C SER A 62 5.19 -10.85 10.04
N ILE A 63 4.27 -9.96 9.68
CA ILE A 63 3.37 -10.13 8.55
C ILE A 63 3.50 -8.95 7.60
N VAL A 64 3.64 -9.25 6.30
CA VAL A 64 3.64 -8.23 5.25
C VAL A 64 2.32 -8.28 4.50
N ILE A 65 1.53 -7.21 4.57
CA ILE A 65 0.22 -7.07 3.94
C ILE A 65 0.37 -6.26 2.65
N THR A 66 0.03 -6.85 1.51
CA THR A 66 0.23 -6.23 0.19
C THR A 66 -1.00 -6.37 -0.73
N CYS A 67 -2.20 -6.42 -0.11
CA CYS A 67 -3.48 -6.47 -0.81
C CYS A 67 -3.63 -5.32 -1.81
N ASN A 68 -4.51 -5.47 -2.81
CA ASN A 68 -4.75 -4.42 -3.79
C ASN A 68 -5.83 -3.44 -3.30
N GLU A 69 -6.80 -3.94 -2.56
CA GLU A 69 -7.94 -3.22 -2.00
C GLU A 69 -7.59 -2.70 -0.59
N PRO A 70 -7.68 -1.38 -0.34
CA PRO A 70 -7.39 -0.80 0.98
C PRO A 70 -8.23 -1.39 2.11
N GLU A 71 -9.50 -1.72 1.82
CA GLU A 71 -10.43 -2.31 2.78
C GLU A 71 -9.93 -3.68 3.27
N ASP A 72 -9.38 -4.48 2.36
CA ASP A 72 -8.76 -5.77 2.69
C ASP A 72 -7.50 -5.59 3.54
N THR A 73 -6.69 -4.56 3.26
CA THR A 73 -5.52 -4.22 4.08
C THR A 73 -5.95 -3.91 5.51
N MET A 74 -6.89 -2.99 5.70
CA MET A 74 -7.32 -2.55 7.04
C MET A 74 -7.99 -3.68 7.83
N LYS A 75 -8.85 -4.47 7.19
CA LYS A 75 -9.46 -5.65 7.81
C LYS A 75 -8.42 -6.65 8.28
N LEU A 76 -7.36 -6.88 7.51
CA LEU A 76 -6.27 -7.77 7.93
C LEU A 76 -5.45 -7.19 9.07
N VAL A 77 -5.23 -5.88 9.10
CA VAL A 77 -4.57 -5.21 10.23
C VAL A 77 -5.35 -5.47 11.51
N GLU A 78 -6.66 -5.23 11.52
CA GLU A 78 -7.52 -5.46 12.68
C GLU A 78 -7.47 -6.93 13.14
N ILE A 79 -7.64 -7.88 12.21
CA ILE A 79 -7.57 -9.32 12.51
C ILE A 79 -6.21 -9.67 13.13
N CYS A 80 -5.11 -9.15 12.57
CA CYS A 80 -3.78 -9.43 13.08
C CYS A 80 -3.56 -8.86 14.48
N GLN A 81 -4.01 -7.63 14.72
CA GLN A 81 -3.89 -7.00 16.04
C GLN A 81 -4.72 -7.73 17.10
N GLN A 82 -5.92 -8.19 16.74
CA GLN A 82 -6.81 -8.90 17.66
C GLN A 82 -6.33 -10.32 17.99
N HIS A 83 -5.88 -11.08 17.00
CA HIS A 83 -5.58 -12.50 17.17
C HIS A 83 -4.09 -12.82 17.30
N PHE A 84 -3.22 -11.96 16.78
CA PHE A 84 -1.77 -12.17 16.73
C PHE A 84 -1.01 -10.90 17.16
N PRO A 85 -1.22 -10.41 18.40
CA PRO A 85 -0.70 -9.12 18.86
C PRO A 85 0.83 -9.04 18.91
N HIS A 86 1.52 -10.19 18.81
CA HIS A 86 2.98 -10.26 18.76
C HIS A 86 3.55 -9.98 17.36
N LEU A 87 2.72 -10.02 16.30
CA LEU A 87 3.21 -9.82 14.93
C LEU A 87 3.59 -8.36 14.67
N HIS A 88 4.78 -8.16 14.12
CA HIS A 88 5.11 -6.90 13.50
C HIS A 88 4.39 -6.79 12.15
N ILE A 89 3.47 -5.82 12.05
CA ILE A 89 2.69 -5.60 10.83
C ILE A 89 3.41 -4.60 9.94
N LEU A 90 3.74 -5.03 8.72
CA LEU A 90 4.23 -4.18 7.64
C LEU A 90 3.19 -4.12 6.53
N ALA A 91 2.82 -2.92 6.08
CA ALA A 91 1.76 -2.76 5.08
C ALA A 91 2.21 -2.00 3.84
N ARG A 92 1.70 -2.42 2.68
CA ARG A 92 1.63 -1.56 1.48
C ARG A 92 0.46 -0.60 1.69
N ALA A 93 0.70 0.67 1.39
CA ALA A 93 -0.36 1.66 1.20
C ALA A 93 -0.41 2.04 -0.28
N ARG A 94 -1.59 2.17 -0.86
CA ARG A 94 -1.79 2.63 -2.23
C ARG A 94 -1.50 4.11 -2.37
N GLY A 95 -1.83 4.90 -1.34
CA GLY A 95 -1.72 6.36 -1.39
C GLY A 95 -1.56 7.01 -0.02
N ARG A 96 -1.81 8.33 0.04
CA ARG A 96 -1.73 9.09 1.30
C ARG A 96 -2.89 8.78 2.26
N VAL A 97 -4.09 8.58 1.73
CA VAL A 97 -5.30 8.29 2.53
C VAL A 97 -5.10 6.99 3.32
N GLU A 98 -4.86 5.87 2.63
CA GLU A 98 -4.62 4.58 3.28
C GLU A 98 -3.38 4.60 4.20
N ALA A 99 -2.32 5.33 3.84
CA ALA A 99 -1.16 5.48 4.73
C ALA A 99 -1.51 6.21 6.04
N HIS A 100 -2.47 7.12 6.00
CA HIS A 100 -2.98 7.79 7.18
C HIS A 100 -3.87 6.88 8.02
N GLU A 101 -4.76 6.11 7.39
CA GLU A 101 -5.59 5.09 8.06
C GLU A 101 -4.73 4.04 8.79
N LEU A 102 -3.66 3.57 8.14
CA LEU A 102 -2.68 2.67 8.76
C LEU A 102 -2.01 3.29 9.98
N LEU A 103 -1.64 4.58 9.92
CA LEU A 103 -1.08 5.30 11.06
C LEU A 103 -2.09 5.40 12.21
N GLN A 104 -3.35 5.70 11.92
CA GLN A 104 -4.42 5.76 12.92
C GLN A 104 -4.66 4.39 13.58
N ALA A 105 -4.56 3.31 12.82
CA ALA A 105 -4.61 1.93 13.33
C ALA A 105 -3.31 1.51 14.04
N GLY A 106 -2.33 2.40 14.24
CA GLY A 106 -1.07 2.11 14.94
C GLY A 106 -0.01 1.38 14.10
N VAL A 107 -0.26 1.15 12.81
CA VAL A 107 0.72 0.56 11.89
C VAL A 107 1.68 1.64 11.41
N THR A 108 2.86 1.69 12.04
CA THR A 108 3.90 2.68 11.70
C THR A 108 4.84 2.21 10.59
N GLN A 109 4.89 0.91 10.32
CA GLN A 109 5.72 0.30 9.27
C GLN A 109 4.88 0.13 8.00
N PHE A 110 4.91 1.11 7.11
CA PHE A 110 4.26 1.00 5.82
C PHE A 110 5.09 1.64 4.71
N SER A 111 4.81 1.23 3.47
CA SER A 111 5.34 1.88 2.28
C SER A 111 4.22 2.23 1.31
N ARG A 112 4.18 3.49 0.88
CA ARG A 112 3.32 3.90 -0.24
C ARG A 112 3.87 3.36 -1.54
N GLU A 113 3.02 2.68 -2.32
CA GLU A 113 3.42 1.80 -3.42
C GLU A 113 4.30 2.48 -4.48
N THR A 114 3.96 3.72 -4.87
CA THR A 114 4.64 4.45 -5.94
C THR A 114 5.65 5.47 -5.42
N PHE A 115 5.57 5.83 -4.14
CA PHE A 115 6.28 6.99 -3.60
C PHE A 115 7.80 6.84 -3.69
N SER A 116 8.34 5.68 -3.31
CA SER A 116 9.80 5.45 -3.38
C SER A 116 10.31 5.50 -4.81
N SER A 117 9.60 4.89 -5.76
CA SER A 117 9.96 4.88 -7.18
C SER A 117 9.87 6.27 -7.80
N ALA A 118 8.80 7.02 -7.50
CA ALA A 118 8.64 8.40 -7.97
C ALA A 118 9.75 9.31 -7.43
N LEU A 119 10.14 9.13 -6.17
CA LEU A 119 11.22 9.90 -5.56
C LEU A 119 12.58 9.55 -6.14
N GLU A 120 12.82 8.27 -6.48
CA GLU A 120 14.04 7.85 -7.18
C GLU A 120 14.11 8.47 -8.58
N LEU A 121 13.01 8.43 -9.34
CA LEU A 121 12.93 9.03 -10.67
C LEU A 121 13.15 10.54 -10.58
N GLY A 122 12.51 11.23 -9.63
CA GLY A 122 12.74 12.65 -9.39
C GLY A 122 14.21 12.99 -9.10
N ARG A 123 14.90 12.16 -8.30
CA ARG A 123 16.35 12.32 -8.09
C ARG A 123 17.14 12.19 -9.39
N LYS A 124 16.83 11.18 -10.22
CA LYS A 124 17.48 11.00 -11.53
C LYS A 124 17.25 12.22 -12.43
N THR A 125 16.02 12.74 -12.46
CA THR A 125 15.67 13.97 -13.20
C THR A 125 16.48 15.17 -12.73
N LEU A 126 16.62 15.40 -11.41
CA LEU A 126 17.46 16.49 -10.89
C LEU A 126 18.92 16.40 -11.37
N VAL A 127 19.49 15.19 -11.37
CA VAL A 127 20.85 14.96 -11.88
C VAL A 127 20.94 15.23 -13.38
N THR A 128 19.98 14.76 -14.16
CA THR A 128 19.92 15.03 -15.61
C THR A 128 19.82 16.52 -15.93
N LEU A 129 19.16 17.31 -15.07
CA LEU A 129 19.05 18.77 -15.19
C LEU A 129 20.29 19.52 -14.68
N GLY A 130 21.38 18.82 -14.33
CA GLY A 130 22.67 19.41 -13.97
C GLY A 130 22.93 19.53 -12.47
N MET A 131 22.04 19.04 -11.60
CA MET A 131 22.30 19.02 -10.15
C MET A 131 23.36 17.97 -9.80
N HIS A 132 24.33 18.33 -8.95
CA HIS A 132 25.35 17.38 -8.49
C HIS A 132 24.72 16.17 -7.77
N PRO A 133 25.15 14.91 -8.02
CA PRO A 133 24.49 13.71 -7.49
C PRO A 133 24.29 13.69 -5.98
N HIS A 134 25.29 14.13 -5.21
CA HIS A 134 25.20 14.23 -3.76
C HIS A 134 24.13 15.26 -3.30
N GLN A 135 24.01 16.38 -4.01
CA GLN A 135 22.99 17.40 -3.71
C GLN A 135 21.59 16.87 -4.02
N ALA A 136 21.41 16.19 -5.15
CA ALA A 136 20.13 15.56 -5.52
C ALA A 136 19.71 14.49 -4.50
N GLN A 137 20.65 13.68 -4.00
CA GLN A 137 20.38 12.71 -2.94
C GLN A 137 19.94 13.40 -1.63
N ARG A 138 20.63 14.47 -1.23
CA ARG A 138 20.24 15.27 -0.05
C ARG A 138 18.84 15.85 -0.20
N ALA A 139 18.50 16.40 -1.37
CA ALA A 139 17.18 16.92 -1.68
C ALA A 139 16.10 15.83 -1.59
N GLN A 140 16.34 14.65 -2.19
CA GLN A 140 15.46 13.49 -2.08
C GLN A 140 15.21 13.08 -0.61
N LEU A 141 16.26 12.95 0.20
CA LEU A 141 16.15 12.56 1.61
C LEU A 141 15.45 13.62 2.46
N HIS A 142 15.64 14.90 2.13
CA HIS A 142 14.93 15.99 2.78
C HIS A 142 13.44 15.97 2.44
N PHE A 143 13.10 15.85 1.16
CA PHE A 143 11.71 15.76 0.69
C PHE A 143 10.98 14.57 1.33
N ARG A 144 11.61 13.39 1.40
CA ARG A 144 11.03 12.21 2.09
C ARG A 144 10.66 12.50 3.55
N ARG A 145 11.54 13.20 4.27
CA ARG A 145 11.32 13.55 5.69
C ARG A 145 10.18 14.54 5.85
N LEU A 146 10.13 15.58 5.02
CA LEU A 146 9.04 16.56 5.04
C LEU A 146 7.71 15.92 4.68
N ASP A 147 7.68 15.07 3.66
CA ASP A 147 6.46 14.40 3.23
C ASP A 147 5.89 13.47 4.31
N MET A 148 6.75 12.72 5.03
CA MET A 148 6.33 11.93 6.18
C MET A 148 5.87 12.76 7.37
N ARG A 149 6.47 13.93 7.61
CA ARG A 149 6.00 14.87 8.63
C ARG A 149 4.59 15.36 8.30
N MET A 150 4.37 15.84 7.08
CA MET A 150 3.07 16.30 6.63
C MET A 150 2.01 15.20 6.70
N LEU A 151 2.36 13.95 6.39
CA LEU A 151 1.43 12.81 6.51
C LEU A 151 0.97 12.57 7.95
N ARG A 152 1.85 12.82 8.95
CA ARG A 152 1.53 12.67 10.37
C ARG A 152 0.77 13.86 10.94
N GLU A 153 1.03 15.07 10.43
CA GLU A 153 0.39 16.31 10.87
C GLU A 153 -1.01 16.50 10.29
N LEU A 154 -1.34 15.83 9.20
CA LEU A 154 -2.70 15.78 8.66
C LEU A 154 -3.63 15.06 9.66
N ILE A 155 -4.21 15.82 10.59
CA ILE A 155 -5.43 15.46 11.34
C ILE A 155 -6.59 15.41 10.32
N PRO A 156 -7.53 14.46 10.38
CA PRO A 156 -8.52 14.32 9.32
C PRO A 156 -9.43 15.56 9.26
N MET A 157 -9.37 16.29 8.14
CA MET A 157 -10.58 16.87 7.56
C MET A 157 -11.23 15.79 6.69
N HIS A 158 -11.82 14.76 7.29
CA HIS A 158 -12.66 13.83 6.54
C HIS A 158 -14.09 13.90 7.08
N ALA A 159 -14.90 14.70 6.39
CA ALA A 159 -16.35 14.53 6.34
C ALA A 159 -16.98 15.00 5.01
N ASP A 160 -16.42 15.99 4.30
CA ASP A 160 -17.21 16.69 3.26
C ASP A 160 -16.82 16.49 1.79
N THR A 161 -15.77 15.74 1.45
CA THR A 161 -15.35 15.66 0.04
C THR A 161 -16.19 14.68 -0.81
N VAL A 162 -17.05 13.87 -0.19
CA VAL A 162 -17.93 12.94 -0.93
C VAL A 162 -19.12 13.66 -1.61
N GLN A 163 -19.45 14.92 -1.26
CA GLN A 163 -20.59 15.62 -1.86
C GLN A 163 -20.29 16.55 -3.05
N ILE A 164 -19.02 16.71 -3.45
CA ILE A 164 -18.68 17.68 -4.53
C ILE A 164 -18.85 17.08 -5.94
N SER A 165 -19.00 15.75 -6.09
CA SER A 165 -19.22 15.12 -7.39
C SER A 165 -20.69 14.95 -7.80
N GLU A 166 -21.66 15.06 -6.88
CA GLU A 166 -23.08 14.86 -7.21
C GLU A 166 -23.89 16.16 -7.38
N SER A 167 -23.34 17.31 -6.97
CA SER A 167 -24.01 18.62 -7.08
C SER A 167 -23.84 19.33 -8.43
N ARG A 168 -23.28 18.65 -9.45
CA ARG A 168 -23.19 19.18 -10.83
C ARG A 168 -24.20 18.59 -11.82
N GLN A 169 -25.13 17.74 -11.38
CA GLN A 169 -26.23 17.27 -12.23
C GLN A 169 -27.59 17.58 -11.61
N GLY A 170 -28.08 18.79 -11.90
CA GLY A 170 -29.44 19.23 -11.63
C GLY A 170 -29.42 20.69 -11.18
N SER A 171 -30.06 21.66 -11.83
CA SER A 171 -31.03 21.65 -12.92
C SER A 171 -31.19 23.12 -13.42
N PRO A 172 -32.30 23.55 -14.05
CA PRO A 172 -32.40 23.95 -15.45
C PRO A 172 -32.52 25.48 -15.68
N THR A 173 -32.05 26.00 -16.82
CA THR A 173 -32.53 27.29 -17.33
C THR A 173 -32.62 27.34 -18.86
N ARG A 174 -33.88 27.26 -19.31
CA ARG A 174 -34.45 27.87 -20.52
C ARG A 174 -33.93 29.31 -20.75
N THR A 175 -33.58 29.68 -22.00
CA THR A 175 -34.31 30.59 -22.93
C THR A 175 -33.39 31.32 -23.93
N GLY A 176 -33.60 31.01 -25.21
CA GLY A 176 -33.53 31.82 -26.45
C GLY A 176 -32.58 33.01 -26.62
N ARG A 177 -31.84 33.04 -27.73
CA ARG A 177 -32.25 33.74 -28.98
C ARG A 177 -31.17 33.65 -30.09
N ASP A 178 -31.64 33.24 -31.25
CA ASP A 178 -31.31 33.58 -32.65
C ASP A 178 -30.01 34.34 -32.99
N PHE A 179 -29.31 33.83 -34.01
CA PHE A 179 -28.66 34.63 -35.06
C PHE A 179 -28.74 33.87 -36.41
N PRO A 180 -29.19 34.48 -37.51
CA PRO A 180 -29.26 33.82 -38.82
C PRO A 180 -28.00 34.07 -39.68
N ALA A 181 -27.80 33.11 -40.60
CA ALA A 181 -27.05 33.08 -41.87
C ALA A 181 -25.73 33.86 -42.00
#